data_AF-A0A0M9GS77-F1
#
_entry.id   AF-A0A0M9GS77-F1
#
_cell.length_a   1.000
_cell.length_b   1.000
_cell.length_c   1.000
_cell.angle_alpha   90.00
_cell.angle_beta   90.00
_cell.angle_gamma   90.00
#
_symmetry.space_group_name_H-M   'P 1'
#
loop_
_entity.id
_entity.type
_entity.pdbx_description
1 polymer ?
#
loop_
_entity_poly.entity_id
_entity_poly.type
_entity_poly.pdbx_seq_one_letter_code
_entity_poly.pdbx_strand_id
1 'polypeptide(L)'
;MKNDIDSITTSYLRLQTPKENRSNIIVFLLIFLDLIAFFPILAVPFNKGFLLAALIPTIFIHIWACLYIIAPYKYERSYYLFFGVYGIINSYVLFLSIQKILYSIIGVEGYFPFILGLILLIALLLVMNIINIKVLYSGTYARLQNMEYNHNTSPYLTAAGIGYVLSQLFLTLVYDNSIKMLFYIFLLSFFSIVTAYFSIFIHRYIFILKNYETVKKVNPEFGLPKAQRKTYQKKKK
;
A
#
# COMPACT_ATOMS: atom_id res chain seq x y z
N MET A 1 24.80 28.95 2.90
CA MET A 1 23.46 29.37 2.44
C MET A 1 22.49 28.21 2.67
N LYS A 2 21.74 28.27 3.76
CA LYS A 2 20.73 27.28 4.15
C LYS A 2 19.45 27.70 3.40
N ASN A 3 19.26 27.22 2.17
CA ASN A 3 18.03 27.55 1.46
C ASN A 3 16.87 26.93 2.25
N ASP A 4 15.96 27.78 2.73
CA ASP A 4 14.71 27.43 3.39
C ASP A 4 13.90 26.51 2.48
N ILE A 5 14.08 25.19 2.65
CA ILE A 5 13.14 24.22 2.14
C ILE A 5 11.95 24.30 3.05
N ASP A 6 10.78 24.65 2.50
CA ASP A 6 9.58 24.80 3.31
C ASP A 6 9.25 23.50 4.07
N SER A 7 8.60 23.65 5.21
CA SER A 7 8.30 22.54 6.12
C SER A 7 7.39 21.48 5.50
N ILE A 8 6.56 21.85 4.52
CA ILE A 8 5.65 20.96 3.78
C ILE A 8 6.48 20.06 2.85
N THR A 9 7.38 20.65 2.06
CA THR A 9 8.29 19.91 1.18
C THR A 9 9.21 18.99 1.97
N THR A 10 9.72 19.45 3.12
CA THR A 10 10.56 18.61 4.00
C THR A 10 9.78 17.43 4.59
N SER A 11 8.52 17.65 4.99
CA SER A 11 7.62 16.58 5.48
C SER A 11 7.34 15.55 4.39
N TYR A 12 7.02 16.01 3.17
CA TYR A 12 6.71 15.14 2.04
C TYR A 12 7.92 14.34 1.53
N LEU A 13 9.14 14.85 1.76
CA LEU A 13 10.41 14.23 1.42
C LEU A 13 11.05 13.45 2.59
N ARG A 14 10.29 13.09 3.63
CA ARG A 14 10.69 12.02 4.56
C ARG A 14 10.58 10.66 3.86
N LEU A 15 11.62 10.33 3.12
CA LEU A 15 11.72 9.13 2.30
C LEU A 15 12.17 7.92 3.14
N GLN A 16 11.52 6.78 2.92
CA GLN A 16 11.94 5.49 3.49
C GLN A 16 13.32 5.08 2.98
N THR A 17 14.08 4.41 3.84
CA THR A 17 15.41 3.90 3.48
C THR A 17 15.30 2.71 2.53
N PRO A 18 16.34 2.39 1.72
CA PRO A 18 16.31 1.23 0.83
C PRO A 18 16.12 -0.10 1.56
N LYS A 19 16.55 -0.19 2.82
CA LYS A 19 16.35 -1.39 3.64
C LYS A 19 14.89 -1.55 4.04
N GLU A 20 14.25 -0.47 4.49
CA GLU A 20 12.82 -0.43 4.78
C GLU A 20 12.01 -0.74 3.53
N ASN A 21 12.35 -0.14 2.38
CA ASN A 21 11.72 -0.41 1.09
C ASN A 21 11.76 -1.91 0.77
N ARG A 22 12.92 -2.57 0.90
CA ARG A 22 13.03 -4.01 0.68
C ARG A 22 12.16 -4.83 1.63
N SER A 23 12.19 -4.52 2.92
CA SER A 23 11.40 -5.24 3.93
C SER A 23 9.90 -5.08 3.68
N ASN A 24 9.49 -3.83 3.39
CA ASN A 24 8.12 -3.48 3.09
C ASN A 24 7.60 -4.28 1.90
N ILE A 25 8.35 -4.36 0.80
CA ILE A 25 7.95 -5.12 -0.39
C ILE A 25 7.66 -6.58 -0.07
N ILE A 26 8.52 -7.22 0.73
CA ILE A 26 8.35 -8.63 1.09
C ILE A 26 7.05 -8.82 1.89
N VAL A 27 6.82 -7.98 2.91
CA VAL A 27 5.60 -8.04 3.72
C VAL A 27 4.36 -7.74 2.89
N PHE A 28 4.41 -6.70 2.06
CA PHE A 28 3.26 -6.28 1.25
C PHE A 28 2.90 -7.32 0.19
N LEU A 29 3.87 -7.93 -0.49
CA LEU A 29 3.57 -9.00 -1.45
C LEU A 29 3.05 -10.24 -0.75
N LEU A 30 3.80 -10.81 0.19
CA LEU A 30 3.45 -12.11 0.76
C LEU A 30 2.20 -12.06 1.63
N ILE A 31 2.00 -10.97 2.38
CA ILE A 31 0.88 -10.86 3.33
C ILE A 31 -0.31 -10.18 2.67
N PHE A 32 -0.14 -8.96 2.15
CA PHE A 32 -1.29 -8.19 1.68
C PHE A 32 -1.77 -8.66 0.31
N LEU A 33 -0.87 -8.93 -0.63
CA LEU A 33 -1.26 -9.37 -1.96
C LEU A 33 -1.54 -10.88 -2.00
N ASP A 34 -0.60 -11.73 -1.58
CA ASP A 34 -0.75 -13.18 -1.77
C ASP A 34 -1.72 -13.79 -0.77
N LEU A 35 -1.53 -13.53 0.53
CA LEU A 35 -2.34 -14.15 1.57
C LEU A 35 -3.72 -13.50 1.73
N ILE A 36 -3.81 -12.16 1.77
CA ILE A 36 -5.09 -11.48 2.02
C ILE A 36 -5.87 -11.30 0.72
N ALA A 37 -5.24 -10.84 -0.36
CA ALA A 37 -5.96 -10.51 -1.58
C ALA A 37 -6.11 -11.68 -2.54
N PHE A 38 -5.07 -12.48 -2.79
CA PHE A 38 -5.07 -13.50 -3.84
C PHE A 38 -5.59 -14.85 -3.33
N PHE A 39 -5.30 -15.23 -2.09
CA PHE A 39 -5.75 -16.50 -1.51
C PHE A 39 -7.27 -16.72 -1.58
N PRO A 40 -8.14 -15.71 -1.33
CA PRO A 40 -9.59 -15.88 -1.50
C PRO A 40 -9.99 -16.24 -2.93
N ILE A 41 -9.20 -15.86 -3.95
CA ILE A 41 -9.43 -16.24 -5.36
C ILE A 41 -9.25 -17.75 -5.57
N LEU A 42 -8.35 -18.39 -4.82
CA LEU A 42 -8.09 -19.83 -4.91
C LEU A 42 -9.10 -20.69 -4.13
N ALA A 43 -9.83 -20.09 -3.19
CA ALA A 43 -10.79 -20.81 -2.36
C ALA A 43 -11.90 -21.53 -3.16
N VAL A 44 -12.54 -22.53 -2.57
CA VAL A 44 -13.72 -23.18 -3.16
C VAL A 44 -14.96 -22.31 -2.89
N PRO A 45 -15.89 -22.15 -3.86
CA PRO A 45 -15.88 -22.71 -5.21
C PRO A 45 -14.93 -21.97 -6.15
N PHE A 46 -14.20 -22.76 -6.93
CA PHE A 46 -13.18 -22.26 -7.84
C PHE A 46 -13.81 -21.63 -9.08
N ASN A 47 -13.29 -20.47 -9.48
CA ASN A 47 -13.72 -19.79 -10.70
C ASN A 47 -12.51 -19.34 -11.53
N LYS A 48 -12.36 -19.92 -12.72
CA LYS A 48 -11.22 -19.67 -13.62
C LYS A 48 -11.16 -18.23 -14.11
N GLY A 49 -12.31 -17.57 -14.29
CA GLY A 49 -12.37 -16.17 -14.74
C GLY A 49 -11.75 -15.23 -13.73
N PHE A 50 -12.14 -15.35 -12.45
CA PHE A 50 -11.55 -14.58 -11.36
C PHE A 50 -10.06 -14.90 -11.17
N LEU A 51 -9.66 -16.17 -11.30
CA LEU A 51 -8.24 -16.54 -11.24
C LEU A 51 -7.42 -15.82 -12.29
N LEU A 52 -7.80 -15.91 -13.58
CA LEU A 52 -7.01 -15.31 -14.66
C LEU A 52 -6.94 -13.79 -14.53
N ALA A 53 -8.06 -13.16 -14.17
CA ALA A 53 -8.12 -11.72 -13.94
C ALA A 53 -7.17 -11.25 -12.83
N ALA A 54 -7.05 -12.01 -11.74
CA ALA A 54 -6.14 -11.69 -10.64
C ALA A 54 -4.69 -12.09 -10.93
N LEU A 55 -4.46 -13.23 -11.60
CA LEU A 55 -3.14 -13.82 -11.76
C LEU A 55 -2.22 -12.97 -12.65
N ILE A 56 -2.74 -12.44 -13.76
CA ILE A 56 -1.95 -11.63 -14.70
C ILE A 56 -1.29 -10.42 -14.01
N PRO A 57 -2.04 -9.52 -13.33
CA PRO A 57 -1.43 -8.39 -12.65
C PRO A 57 -0.58 -8.79 -11.44
N THR A 58 -0.93 -9.88 -10.74
CA THR A 58 -0.12 -10.40 -9.62
C THR A 58 1.25 -10.90 -10.09
N ILE A 59 1.33 -11.65 -11.19
CA ILE A 59 2.63 -12.09 -11.75
C ILE A 59 3.46 -10.87 -12.17
N PHE A 60 2.84 -9.90 -12.84
CA PHE A 60 3.51 -8.68 -13.26
C PHE A 60 4.16 -7.94 -12.08
N ILE A 61 3.43 -7.73 -10.98
CA ILE A 61 3.96 -6.99 -9.84
C ILE A 61 5.04 -7.78 -9.08
N HIS A 62 4.97 -9.11 -9.04
CA HIS A 62 6.02 -9.96 -8.48
C HIS A 62 7.33 -9.86 -9.26
N ILE A 63 7.26 -9.94 -10.60
CA ILE A 63 8.44 -9.79 -11.45
C ILE A 63 9.06 -8.41 -11.25
N TRP A 64 8.25 -7.35 -11.19
CA TRP A 64 8.75 -6.01 -10.95
C TRP A 64 9.37 -5.86 -9.56
N ALA A 65 8.81 -6.51 -8.54
CA ALA A 65 9.31 -6.49 -7.18
C ALA A 65 10.75 -7.04 -7.02
N CYS A 66 11.14 -8.02 -7.85
CA CYS A 66 12.47 -8.62 -7.83
C CYS A 66 13.58 -7.56 -7.94
N LEU A 67 13.38 -6.49 -8.73
CA LEU A 67 14.36 -5.41 -8.88
C LEU A 67 14.71 -4.76 -7.53
N TYR A 68 13.72 -4.57 -6.68
CA TYR A 68 13.86 -3.88 -5.40
C TYR A 68 14.31 -4.82 -4.27
N ILE A 69 14.04 -6.12 -4.38
CA ILE A 69 14.56 -7.12 -3.45
C ILE A 69 16.06 -7.31 -3.67
N ILE A 70 16.49 -7.41 -4.94
CA ILE A 70 17.89 -7.66 -5.32
C ILE A 70 18.73 -6.39 -5.17
N ALA A 71 18.25 -5.25 -5.67
CA ALA A 71 19.03 -4.02 -5.74
C ALA A 71 18.28 -2.78 -5.22
N PRO A 72 17.84 -2.77 -3.94
CA PRO A 72 17.00 -1.69 -3.39
C PRO A 72 17.65 -0.30 -3.45
N TYR A 73 18.98 -0.22 -3.35
CA TYR A 73 19.72 1.04 -3.38
C TYR A 73 19.82 1.64 -4.78
N LYS A 74 19.86 0.80 -5.82
CA LYS A 74 19.95 1.25 -7.22
C LYS A 74 18.60 1.77 -7.71
N TYR A 75 17.51 1.14 -7.27
CA TYR A 75 16.15 1.42 -7.71
C TYR A 75 15.32 2.22 -6.68
N GLU A 76 15.97 2.88 -5.71
CA GLU A 76 15.28 3.63 -4.64
C GLU A 76 14.32 4.70 -5.19
N ARG A 77 14.64 5.31 -6.35
CA ARG A 77 13.74 6.28 -6.98
C ARG A 77 12.51 5.63 -7.62
N SER A 78 12.70 4.57 -8.41
CA SER A 78 11.59 3.90 -9.09
C SER A 78 10.70 3.11 -8.12
N TYR A 79 11.18 2.85 -6.91
CA TYR A 79 10.42 2.21 -5.84
C TYR A 79 9.09 2.92 -5.57
N TYR A 80 9.07 4.25 -5.56
CA TYR A 80 7.82 5.02 -5.32
C TYR A 80 6.79 4.78 -6.42
N LEU A 81 7.23 4.67 -7.68
CA LEU A 81 6.33 4.32 -8.78
C LEU A 81 5.80 2.90 -8.61
N PHE A 82 6.69 1.94 -8.36
CA PHE A 82 6.31 0.56 -8.11
C PHE A 82 5.30 0.44 -6.98
N PHE A 83 5.54 1.09 -5.85
CA PHE A 83 4.68 0.98 -4.68
C PHE A 83 3.29 1.59 -4.93
N GLY A 84 3.25 2.67 -5.72
CA GLY A 84 2.00 3.25 -6.20
C GLY A 84 1.20 2.32 -7.10
N VAL A 85 1.85 1.71 -8.09
CA VAL A 85 1.21 0.73 -8.99
C VAL A 85 0.78 -0.52 -8.24
N TYR A 86 1.61 -1.00 -7.30
CA TYR A 86 1.27 -2.08 -6.39
C TYR A 86 -0.01 -1.79 -5.61
N GLY A 87 -0.19 -0.56 -5.09
CA GLY A 87 -1.42 -0.17 -4.41
C GLY A 87 -2.67 -0.33 -5.27
N ILE A 88 -2.60 0.11 -6.54
CA ILE A 88 -3.69 -0.04 -7.51
C ILE A 88 -3.98 -1.52 -7.79
N ILE A 89 -2.94 -2.30 -8.11
CA ILE A 89 -3.07 -3.72 -8.41
C ILE A 89 -3.64 -4.49 -7.22
N ASN A 90 -3.16 -4.22 -6.01
CA ASN A 90 -3.64 -4.94 -4.83
C ASN A 90 -5.10 -4.58 -4.51
N SER A 91 -5.48 -3.30 -4.59
CA SER A 91 -6.90 -2.91 -4.48
C SER A 91 -7.79 -3.57 -5.53
N TYR A 92 -7.27 -3.75 -6.74
CA TYR A 92 -7.98 -4.47 -7.81
C TYR A 92 -8.14 -5.96 -7.48
N VAL A 93 -7.10 -6.65 -7.00
CA VAL A 93 -7.18 -8.06 -6.62
C VAL A 93 -8.11 -8.26 -5.41
N LEU A 94 -8.10 -7.34 -4.43
CA LEU A 94 -9.05 -7.35 -3.32
C LEU A 94 -10.50 -7.15 -3.80
N PHE A 95 -10.72 -6.24 -4.76
CA PHE A 95 -12.02 -6.10 -5.41
C PHE A 95 -12.45 -7.42 -6.08
N LEU A 96 -11.58 -8.07 -6.86
CA LEU A 96 -11.88 -9.38 -7.46
C LEU A 96 -12.21 -10.45 -6.41
N SER A 97 -11.55 -10.43 -5.26
CA SER A 97 -11.85 -11.35 -4.16
C SER A 97 -13.22 -11.12 -3.56
N ILE A 98 -13.63 -9.86 -3.37
CA ILE A 98 -14.99 -9.50 -2.95
C ILE A 98 -16.01 -9.95 -3.99
N GLN A 99 -15.77 -9.68 -5.28
CA GLN A 99 -16.66 -10.09 -6.35
C GLN A 99 -16.79 -11.62 -6.41
N LYS A 100 -15.69 -12.35 -6.28
CA LYS A 100 -15.73 -13.81 -6.25
C LYS A 100 -16.61 -14.33 -5.10
N ILE A 101 -16.48 -13.77 -3.90
CA ILE A 101 -17.34 -14.14 -2.76
C ILE A 101 -18.81 -13.88 -3.08
N LEU A 102 -19.14 -12.69 -3.61
CA LEU A 102 -20.51 -12.32 -3.99
C LEU A 102 -21.11 -13.28 -5.01
N TYR A 103 -20.40 -13.54 -6.11
CA TYR A 103 -20.92 -14.34 -7.22
C TYR A 103 -20.86 -15.84 -6.97
N SER A 104 -19.79 -16.33 -6.36
CA SER A 104 -19.52 -17.78 -6.29
C SER A 104 -19.96 -18.39 -4.96
N ILE A 105 -20.03 -17.61 -3.87
CA ILE A 105 -20.41 -18.12 -2.54
C ILE A 105 -21.82 -17.65 -2.15
N ILE A 106 -22.10 -16.35 -2.30
CA ILE A 106 -23.40 -15.78 -1.94
C ILE A 106 -24.44 -16.04 -3.04
N GLY A 107 -24.02 -16.25 -4.29
CA GLY A 107 -24.92 -16.57 -5.41
C GLY A 107 -25.62 -15.33 -5.98
N VAL A 108 -24.96 -14.17 -5.91
CA VAL A 108 -25.47 -12.94 -6.54
C VAL A 108 -25.52 -13.14 -8.06
N GLU A 109 -26.64 -12.77 -8.68
CA GLU A 109 -26.83 -12.88 -10.12
C GLU A 109 -26.75 -11.52 -10.83
N GLY A 110 -26.46 -11.55 -12.13
CA GLY A 110 -26.43 -10.37 -12.99
C GLY A 110 -25.15 -9.52 -12.87
N TYR A 111 -24.97 -8.59 -13.81
CA TYR A 111 -23.72 -7.80 -13.93
C TYR A 111 -23.70 -6.54 -13.06
N PHE A 112 -24.85 -6.12 -12.53
CA PHE A 112 -24.98 -4.84 -11.84
C PHE A 112 -24.06 -4.70 -10.61
N PRO A 113 -23.97 -5.68 -9.69
CA PRO A 113 -23.09 -5.59 -8.52
C PRO A 113 -21.60 -5.49 -8.90
N PHE A 114 -21.18 -6.20 -9.95
CA PHE A 114 -19.82 -6.10 -10.48
C PHE A 114 -19.51 -4.70 -11.01
N ILE A 115 -20.40 -4.15 -11.85
CA ILE A 115 -20.24 -2.81 -12.44
C ILE A 115 -20.21 -1.74 -11.34
N LEU A 116 -21.15 -1.81 -10.38
CA LEU A 116 -21.19 -0.89 -9.26
C LEU A 116 -19.91 -0.98 -8.42
N GLY A 117 -19.45 -2.19 -8.10
CA GLY A 117 -18.20 -2.39 -7.38
C GLY A 117 -16.98 -1.84 -8.12
N LEU A 118 -16.93 -1.98 -9.45
CA LEU A 118 -15.86 -1.42 -10.28
C LEU A 118 -15.88 0.12 -10.25
N ILE A 119 -17.06 0.73 -10.37
CA ILE A 119 -17.22 2.20 -10.25
C ILE A 119 -16.74 2.67 -8.87
N LEU A 120 -17.11 1.96 -7.80
CA LEU A 120 -16.68 2.28 -6.45
C LEU A 120 -15.17 2.13 -6.26
N LEU A 121 -14.54 1.12 -6.85
CA LEU A 121 -13.08 0.96 -6.85
C LEU A 121 -12.39 2.14 -7.55
N ILE A 122 -12.87 2.52 -8.73
CA ILE A 122 -12.33 3.66 -9.49
C ILE A 122 -12.51 4.96 -8.68
N ALA A 123 -13.70 5.18 -8.10
CA ALA A 123 -13.98 6.32 -7.25
C ALA A 123 -13.06 6.36 -6.02
N LEU A 124 -12.83 5.22 -5.35
CA LEU A 124 -11.92 5.11 -4.22
C LEU A 124 -10.50 5.52 -4.62
N LEU A 125 -9.97 4.99 -5.72
CA LEU A 125 -8.63 5.34 -6.22
C LEU A 125 -8.52 6.83 -6.56
N LEU A 126 -9.53 7.41 -7.23
CA LEU A 126 -9.55 8.82 -7.58
C LEU A 126 -9.63 9.72 -6.33
N VAL A 127 -10.56 9.43 -5.41
CA VAL A 127 -10.74 10.21 -4.18
C VAL A 127 -9.47 10.17 -3.33
N MET A 128 -8.83 9.01 -3.18
CA MET A 128 -7.56 8.91 -2.43
C MET A 128 -6.47 9.81 -3.02
N ASN A 129 -6.34 9.85 -4.34
CA ASN A 129 -5.35 10.70 -5.00
C ASN A 129 -5.71 12.20 -4.92
N ILE A 130 -7.00 12.55 -5.05
CA ILE A 130 -7.47 13.93 -4.90
C ILE A 130 -7.25 14.43 -3.46
N ILE A 131 -7.61 13.63 -2.45
CA ILE A 131 -7.39 13.96 -1.04
C ILE A 131 -5.91 14.17 -0.79
N ASN A 132 -5.04 13.27 -1.27
CA ASN A 132 -3.60 13.42 -1.09
C ASN A 132 -3.05 14.73 -1.68
N ILE A 133 -3.46 15.09 -2.89
CA ILE A 133 -3.07 16.35 -3.52
C ILE A 133 -3.53 17.53 -2.64
N LYS A 134 -4.80 17.54 -2.23
CA LYS A 134 -5.34 18.60 -1.37
C LYS A 134 -4.62 18.70 -0.01
N VAL A 135 -4.39 17.57 0.66
CA VAL A 135 -3.71 17.48 1.97
C VAL A 135 -2.24 17.90 1.89
N LEU A 136 -1.58 17.62 0.75
CA LEU A 136 -0.23 18.10 0.48
C LEU A 136 -0.17 19.62 0.41
N TYR A 137 -1.02 20.23 -0.41
CA TYR A 137 -1.01 21.68 -0.61
C TYR A 137 -1.64 22.47 0.55
N SER A 138 -2.42 21.84 1.42
CA SER A 138 -2.99 22.48 2.61
C SER A 138 -2.02 22.54 3.81
N GLY A 139 -0.81 21.98 3.69
CA GLY A 139 0.17 21.93 4.79
C GLY A 139 -0.23 21.03 5.96
N THR A 140 -1.26 20.20 5.80
CA THR A 140 -1.78 19.32 6.86
C THR A 140 -0.75 18.27 7.27
N TYR A 141 0.06 17.76 6.34
CA TYR A 141 1.18 16.86 6.69
C TYR A 141 2.20 17.53 7.61
N ALA A 142 2.54 18.80 7.37
CA ALA A 142 3.45 19.55 8.24
C ALA A 142 2.83 19.77 9.64
N ARG A 143 1.53 20.08 9.71
CA ARG A 143 0.81 20.25 10.99
C ARG A 143 0.69 18.96 11.80
N LEU A 144 0.36 17.84 11.16
CA LEU A 144 0.30 16.51 11.79
C LEU A 144 1.67 16.06 12.30
N GLN A 145 2.74 16.41 11.58
CA GLN A 145 4.09 16.04 11.95
C GLN A 145 4.68 16.92 13.07
N ASN A 146 4.25 18.18 13.16
CA ASN A 146 4.63 19.10 14.23
C ASN A 146 3.80 18.87 15.52
N MET A 147 2.64 18.25 15.42
CA MET A 147 1.95 17.67 16.57
C MET A 147 2.66 16.36 16.93
N GLU A 148 3.69 16.44 17.78
CA GLU A 148 4.39 15.29 18.35
C GLU A 148 3.40 14.26 18.90
N TYR A 149 3.12 13.22 18.11
CA TYR A 149 2.51 12.00 18.61
C TYR A 149 3.60 11.24 19.37
N ASN A 150 3.60 11.43 20.69
CA ASN A 150 4.50 10.78 21.63
C ASN A 150 4.25 9.27 21.58
N HIS A 151 5.03 8.55 20.77
CA HIS A 151 4.87 7.12 20.55
C HIS A 151 5.47 6.37 21.74
N ASN A 152 4.67 6.22 22.80
CA ASN A 152 4.96 5.31 23.90
C ASN A 152 3.88 4.24 24.02
N THR A 153 3.46 3.67 22.89
CA THR A 153 2.60 2.49 22.88
C THR A 153 3.48 1.28 22.57
N SER A 154 3.70 0.48 23.60
CA SER A 154 4.47 -0.76 23.54
C SER A 154 3.99 -1.63 22.37
N PRO A 155 4.88 -2.10 21.47
CA PRO A 155 4.53 -2.99 20.35
C PRO A 155 3.71 -4.22 20.77
N TYR A 156 3.92 -4.67 22.01
CA TYR A 156 3.18 -5.78 22.62
C TYR A 156 1.72 -5.42 22.92
N LEU A 157 1.42 -4.18 23.29
CA LEU A 157 0.05 -3.71 23.56
C LEU A 157 -0.74 -3.54 22.27
N THR A 158 -0.09 -3.06 21.20
CA THR A 158 -0.69 -3.00 19.86
C THR A 158 -0.92 -4.38 19.27
N ALA A 159 0.04 -5.30 19.43
CA ALA A 159 -0.12 -6.70 19.01
C ALA A 159 -1.20 -7.45 19.81
N ALA A 160 -1.29 -7.21 21.12
CA ALA A 160 -2.33 -7.79 21.98
C ALA A 160 -3.72 -7.24 21.66
N GLY A 161 -3.83 -5.93 21.37
CA GLY A 161 -5.09 -5.31 20.94
C GLY A 161 -5.57 -5.86 19.59
N ILE A 162 -4.66 -5.99 18.62
CA ILE A 162 -4.96 -6.60 17.31
C ILE A 162 -5.34 -8.08 17.47
N GLY A 163 -4.60 -8.84 18.29
CA GLY A 163 -4.88 -10.25 18.58
C GLY A 163 -6.20 -10.49 19.28
N TYR A 164 -6.58 -9.64 20.25
CA TYR A 164 -7.87 -9.71 20.95
C TYR A 164 -9.04 -9.39 20.02
N VAL A 165 -8.91 -8.34 19.19
CA VAL A 165 -9.92 -8.00 18.19
C VAL A 165 -10.06 -9.14 17.18
N LEU A 166 -8.96 -9.68 16.67
CA LEU A 166 -8.97 -10.85 15.78
C LEU A 166 -9.59 -12.09 16.45
N SER A 167 -9.32 -12.33 17.74
CA SER A 167 -9.88 -13.44 18.50
C SER A 167 -11.40 -13.32 18.71
N GLN A 168 -11.89 -12.11 19.02
CA GLN A 168 -13.33 -11.86 19.18
C GLN A 168 -14.08 -11.93 17.86
N LEU A 169 -13.43 -11.51 16.78
CA LEU A 169 -13.93 -11.72 15.43
C LEU A 169 -14.01 -13.22 15.10
N PHE A 170 -12.98 -14.00 15.46
CA PHE A 170 -12.96 -15.45 15.25
C PHE A 170 -14.07 -16.19 16.01
N LEU A 171 -14.37 -15.77 17.24
CA LEU A 171 -15.47 -16.32 18.06
C LEU A 171 -16.86 -15.99 17.50
N THR A 172 -17.02 -14.81 16.87
CA THR A 172 -18.28 -14.37 16.25
C THR A 172 -18.55 -15.10 14.92
N LEU A 173 -17.50 -15.59 14.25
CA LEU A 173 -17.56 -16.38 13.00
C LEU A 173 -18.14 -17.78 13.19
N VAL A 174 -18.59 -18.21 14.37
CA VAL A 174 -19.06 -19.60 14.56
C VAL A 174 -20.54 -19.77 14.16
N TYR A 175 -21.37 -18.72 14.18
CA TYR A 175 -22.83 -18.91 14.26
C TYR A 175 -23.65 -18.89 12.94
N ASP A 176 -23.21 -18.27 11.84
CA ASP A 176 -23.93 -18.32 10.54
C ASP A 176 -23.00 -18.07 9.34
N ASN A 177 -23.13 -18.85 8.26
CA ASN A 177 -22.34 -18.70 7.04
C ASN A 177 -22.50 -17.30 6.40
N SER A 178 -23.69 -16.70 6.49
CA SER A 178 -24.00 -15.39 5.91
C SER A 178 -23.26 -14.25 6.64
N ILE A 179 -23.23 -14.31 7.98
CA ILE A 179 -22.52 -13.33 8.82
C ILE A 179 -21.00 -13.43 8.59
N LYS A 180 -20.48 -14.66 8.42
CA LYS A 180 -19.06 -14.88 8.08
C LYS A 180 -18.67 -14.21 6.76
N MET A 181 -19.49 -14.39 5.71
CA MET A 181 -19.19 -13.81 4.40
C MET A 181 -19.28 -12.27 4.40
N LEU A 182 -20.28 -11.71 5.09
CA LEU A 182 -20.38 -10.25 5.28
C LEU A 182 -19.13 -9.69 5.97
N PHE A 183 -18.65 -10.39 7.00
CA PHE A 183 -17.44 -10.00 7.72
C PHE A 183 -16.18 -10.06 6.84
N TYR A 184 -16.02 -11.10 6.03
CA TYR A 184 -14.91 -11.19 5.08
C TYR A 184 -14.95 -10.04 4.06
N ILE A 185 -16.12 -9.73 3.52
CA ILE A 185 -16.28 -8.61 2.58
C ILE A 185 -15.91 -7.29 3.27
N PHE A 186 -16.32 -7.08 4.52
CA PHE A 186 -15.95 -5.90 5.30
C PHE A 186 -14.42 -5.79 5.48
N LEU A 187 -13.74 -6.87 5.89
CA LEU A 187 -12.28 -6.89 6.04
C LEU A 187 -11.56 -6.62 4.72
N LEU A 188 -11.95 -7.28 3.63
CA LEU A 188 -11.35 -7.06 2.31
C LEU A 188 -11.58 -5.63 1.82
N SER A 189 -12.74 -5.04 2.13
CA SER A 189 -13.04 -3.65 1.82
C SER A 189 -12.17 -2.68 2.62
N PHE A 190 -11.96 -2.94 3.91
CA PHE A 190 -11.03 -2.19 4.74
C PHE A 190 -9.61 -2.24 4.19
N PHE A 191 -9.11 -3.44 3.84
CA PHE A 191 -7.80 -3.57 3.22
C PHE A 191 -7.73 -2.88 1.86
N SER A 192 -8.82 -2.85 1.09
CA SER A 192 -8.88 -2.16 -0.21
C SER A 192 -8.67 -0.65 -0.07
N ILE A 193 -9.19 -0.04 1.01
CA ILE A 193 -8.97 1.36 1.36
C ILE A 193 -7.49 1.59 1.71
N VAL A 194 -6.90 0.70 2.53
CA VAL A 194 -5.49 0.78 2.92
C VAL A 194 -4.56 0.66 1.71
N THR A 195 -4.81 -0.29 0.81
CA THR A 195 -3.97 -0.47 -0.39
C THR A 195 -4.21 0.63 -1.42
N ALA A 196 -5.42 1.18 -1.50
CA ALA A 196 -5.74 2.31 -2.37
C ALA A 196 -4.97 3.56 -1.93
N TYR A 197 -4.76 3.76 -0.62
CA TYR A 197 -3.89 4.81 -0.11
C TYR A 197 -2.47 4.71 -0.66
N PHE A 198 -1.93 3.51 -0.90
CA PHE A 198 -0.58 3.37 -1.48
C PHE A 198 -0.47 3.94 -2.91
N SER A 199 -1.58 4.05 -3.66
CA SER A 199 -1.57 4.66 -5.01
C SER A 199 -1.04 6.10 -5.03
N ILE A 200 -1.12 6.80 -3.90
CA ILE A 200 -0.54 8.14 -3.66
C ILE A 200 0.96 8.20 -3.98
N PHE A 201 1.68 7.08 -3.85
CA PHE A 201 3.10 7.02 -4.15
C PHE A 201 3.42 7.30 -5.63
N ILE A 202 2.44 7.18 -6.54
CA ILE A 202 2.57 7.65 -7.94
C ILE A 202 2.77 9.17 -7.97
N HIS A 203 1.92 9.91 -7.25
CA HIS A 203 2.06 11.37 -7.13
C HIS A 203 3.40 11.73 -6.48
N ARG A 204 3.81 11.00 -5.44
CA ARG A 204 5.12 11.20 -4.79
C ARG A 204 6.28 10.96 -5.77
N TYR A 205 6.20 9.93 -6.60
CA TYR A 205 7.20 9.68 -7.63
C TYR A 205 7.30 10.84 -8.64
N ILE A 206 6.16 11.33 -9.14
CA ILE A 206 6.13 12.47 -10.07
C ILE A 206 6.73 13.72 -9.41
N PHE A 207 6.41 13.97 -8.14
CA PHE A 207 6.97 15.08 -7.37
C PHE A 207 8.50 14.97 -7.22
N ILE A 208 9.03 13.78 -6.93
CA ILE A 208 10.47 13.52 -6.83
C ILE A 208 11.18 13.79 -8.17
N LEU A 209 10.56 13.40 -9.30
CA LEU A 209 11.13 13.67 -10.63
C LEU A 209 11.21 15.16 -10.92
N LYS A 210 10.16 15.93 -10.61
CA LYS A 210 10.10 17.38 -10.86
C LYS A 210 11.03 18.18 -9.93
N ASN A 211 11.30 17.69 -8.72
CA ASN A 211 12.02 18.44 -7.68
C ASN A 211 13.32 17.75 -7.24
N TYR A 212 14.02 17.06 -8.15
CA TYR A 212 15.15 16.19 -7.80
C TYR A 212 16.27 16.90 -7.03
N GLU A 213 16.61 18.14 -7.40
CA GLU A 213 17.61 18.94 -6.69
C GLU A 213 17.21 19.22 -5.23
N THR A 214 15.93 19.51 -4.99
CA THR A 214 15.39 19.69 -3.64
C THR A 214 15.44 18.37 -2.85
N VAL A 215 15.14 17.24 -3.50
CA VAL A 215 15.28 15.91 -2.89
C VAL A 215 16.72 15.64 -2.47
N LYS A 216 17.70 16.00 -3.31
CA LYS A 216 19.12 15.85 -2.98
C LYS A 216 19.58 16.77 -1.86
N LYS A 217 18.98 17.95 -1.69
CA LYS A 217 19.28 18.83 -0.55
C LYS A 217 18.77 18.24 0.76
N VAL A 218 17.57 17.66 0.78
CA VAL A 218 16.98 17.03 1.98
C VAL A 218 17.62 15.66 2.28
N ASN A 219 17.77 14.84 1.24
CA ASN A 219 18.33 13.49 1.31
C ASN A 219 19.50 13.35 0.31
N PRO A 220 20.72 13.80 0.66
CA PRO A 220 21.88 13.77 -0.26
C PRO A 220 22.23 12.38 -0.79
N GLU A 221 21.96 11.35 0.02
CA GLU A 221 22.23 9.95 -0.31
C GLU A 221 21.20 9.32 -1.25
N PHE A 222 20.09 10.01 -1.53
CA PHE A 222 18.98 9.48 -2.32
C PHE A 222 19.44 9.09 -3.73
N GLY A 223 19.08 7.89 -4.18
CA GLY A 223 19.48 7.30 -5.46
C GLY A 223 20.95 6.87 -5.56
N LEU A 224 21.78 7.04 -4.51
CA LEU A 224 23.16 6.58 -4.56
C LEU A 224 23.26 5.06 -4.31
N PRO A 225 24.12 4.34 -5.05
CA PRO A 225 24.48 2.96 -4.72
C PRO A 225 25.07 2.82 -3.31
N LYS A 226 24.90 1.65 -2.70
CA LYS A 226 25.32 1.37 -1.31
C LYS A 226 26.80 1.71 -1.04
N ALA A 227 27.70 1.43 -1.98
CA ALA A 227 29.12 1.72 -1.84
C ALA A 227 29.42 3.23 -1.80
N GLN A 228 28.73 4.01 -2.62
CA GLN A 228 28.88 5.47 -2.68
C GLN A 228 28.31 6.15 -1.44
N ARG A 229 27.20 5.66 -0.88
CA ARG A 229 26.64 6.16 0.41
C ARG A 229 27.64 6.04 1.55
N LYS A 230 28.29 4.88 1.70
CA LYS A 230 29.31 4.67 2.73
C LYS A 230 30.48 5.65 2.59
N THR A 231 30.88 5.95 1.36
CA THR A 231 31.97 6.90 1.08
C THR A 231 31.56 8.33 1.41
N TYR A 232 30.33 8.71 1.04
CA TYR A 232 29.75 10.02 1.38
C TYR A 232 29.65 10.23 2.89
N GLN A 233 29.15 9.24 3.63
CA GLN A 233 29.07 9.29 5.10
C GLN A 233 30.44 9.40 5.77
N LYS A 234 31.46 8.72 5.23
CA LYS A 234 32.84 8.80 5.72
C LYS A 234 33.48 10.18 5.49
N LYS A 235 33.16 10.86 4.39
CA LYS A 235 33.67 12.23 4.10
C LYS A 235 33.00 13.33 4.93
N LYS A 236 31.85 13.04 5.54
CA LYS A 236 31.04 13.99 6.31
C LYS A 236 31.24 13.87 7.82
N LYS A 237 31.90 12.81 8.28
CA LYS A 237 32.42 12.65 9.65
C LYS A 237 33.83 13.21 9.71
#